data_AF-A0A645GNE0-F1
#
_entry.id   AF-A0A645GNE0-F1
#
_cell.length_a   1.000
_cell.length_b   1.000
_cell.length_c   1.000
_cell.angle_alpha   90.00
_cell.angle_beta   90.00
_cell.angle_gamma   90.00
#
_symmetry.space_group_name_H-M   'P 1'
#
loop_
_entity.id
_entity.type
_entity.pdbx_description
1 polymer ?
#
loop_
_entity_poly.entity_id
_entity_poly.type
_entity_poly.pdbx_seq_one_letter_code
_entity_poly.pdbx_strand_id
1 'polypeptide(L)'
;MDKPDAAEIATGFADLGYEIIATGSTANFLQEKGIKVTVATKLSEGTPNILDDIKHGRIAMVINTLTHGRDVARDGFQIRRSTVEHAIPCLTSIDTARELQHVMSAMRRRRMVSIIALQDLAWEG
;
A
#
# COMPACT_ATOMS: atom_id res chain seq x y z
N MET A 1 3.86 -8.17 7.53
CA MET A 1 3.12 -6.99 7.97
C MET A 1 2.64 -7.25 9.38
N ASP A 2 2.98 -6.36 10.29
CA ASP A 2 2.31 -6.33 11.59
C ASP A 2 0.84 -5.96 11.37
N LYS A 3 -0.08 -6.66 12.04
CA LYS A 3 -1.52 -6.55 11.78
C LYS A 3 -2.05 -5.19 12.25
N PRO A 4 -1.82 -4.75 13.51
CA PRO A 4 -2.09 -3.39 13.96
C PRO A 4 -1.70 -2.27 12.98
N ASP A 5 -0.45 -2.26 12.51
CA ASP A 5 0.04 -1.26 11.56
C ASP A 5 -0.72 -1.31 10.23
N ALA A 6 -1.08 -2.50 9.76
CA ALA A 6 -1.88 -2.67 8.56
C ALA A 6 -3.25 -2.00 8.66
N ALA A 7 -3.91 -2.09 9.82
CA ALA A 7 -5.22 -1.48 10.03
C ALA A 7 -5.13 0.05 10.05
N GLU A 8 -4.11 0.61 10.70
CA GLU A 8 -3.86 2.05 10.71
C GLU A 8 -3.69 2.58 9.28
N ILE A 9 -2.79 1.95 8.52
CA ILE A 9 -2.48 2.36 7.14
C ILE A 9 -3.70 2.17 6.21
N ALA A 10 -4.39 1.04 6.30
CA ALA A 10 -5.57 0.77 5.48
C ALA A 10 -6.70 1.78 5.77
N THR A 11 -6.92 2.11 7.03
CA THR A 11 -7.88 3.16 7.43
C THR A 11 -7.47 4.50 6.86
N GLY A 12 -6.19 4.86 7.00
CA GLY A 12 -5.66 6.11 6.49
C GLY A 12 -5.81 6.28 4.98
N PHE A 13 -5.64 5.20 4.20
CA PHE A 13 -5.89 5.23 2.75
C PHE A 13 -7.39 5.18 2.40
N ALA A 14 -8.21 4.45 3.16
CA ALA A 14 -9.66 4.47 2.98
C ALA A 14 -10.23 5.88 3.21
N ASP A 15 -9.75 6.58 4.25
CA ASP A 15 -10.08 7.97 4.53
C ASP A 15 -9.62 8.91 3.41
N LEU A 16 -8.56 8.54 2.68
CA LEU A 16 -8.09 9.25 1.48
C LEU A 16 -9.00 9.02 0.25
N GLY A 17 -9.92 8.05 0.31
CA GLY A 17 -10.84 7.68 -0.76
C GLY A 17 -10.39 6.47 -1.59
N TYR A 18 -9.36 5.74 -1.13
CA TYR A 18 -8.89 4.53 -1.81
C TYR A 18 -9.75 3.31 -1.45
N GLU A 19 -9.93 2.42 -2.41
CA GLU A 19 -10.45 1.09 -2.17
C GLU A 19 -9.33 0.16 -1.69
N ILE A 20 -9.60 -0.60 -0.62
CA ILE A 20 -8.61 -1.51 -0.03
C ILE A 20 -8.86 -2.92 -0.53
N ILE A 21 -7.84 -3.53 -1.11
CA ILE A 21 -7.80 -4.93 -1.54
C ILE A 21 -6.69 -5.63 -0.76
N ALA A 22 -6.98 -6.80 -0.18
CA ALA A 22 -6.01 -7.52 0.65
C ALA A 22 -6.11 -9.04 0.48
N THR A 23 -5.00 -9.75 0.68
CA THR A 23 -4.99 -11.23 0.74
C THR A 23 -5.77 -11.72 1.96
N GLY A 24 -6.34 -12.93 1.87
CA GLY A 24 -7.34 -13.42 2.84
C GLY A 24 -7.01 -13.22 4.33
N SER A 25 -5.78 -13.53 4.78
CA SER A 25 -5.42 -13.38 6.20
C SER A 25 -5.37 -11.91 6.65
N THR A 26 -4.91 -11.01 5.79
CA THR A 26 -4.91 -9.57 6.03
C THR A 26 -6.33 -9.02 5.93
N ALA A 27 -7.09 -9.44 4.91
CA ALA A 27 -8.46 -9.01 4.70
C ALA A 27 -9.35 -9.33 5.89
N ASN A 28 -9.29 -10.58 6.40
CA ASN A 28 -10.06 -10.99 7.57
C ASN A 28 -9.75 -10.10 8.79
N PHE A 29 -8.46 -9.83 9.04
CA PHE A 29 -8.06 -8.96 10.14
C PHE A 29 -8.59 -7.52 9.98
N LEU A 30 -8.54 -6.96 8.77
CA LEU A 30 -9.06 -5.62 8.50
C LEU A 30 -10.59 -5.56 8.65
N GLN A 31 -11.31 -6.60 8.22
CA GLN A 31 -12.76 -6.71 8.38
C GLN A 31 -13.17 -6.80 9.85
N GLU A 32 -12.43 -7.54 10.68
CA GLU A 32 -12.63 -7.59 12.14
C GLU A 32 -12.49 -6.21 12.80
N LYS A 33 -11.77 -5.28 12.16
CA LYS A 33 -11.63 -3.87 12.58
C LYS A 33 -12.66 -2.93 11.95
N GLY A 34 -13.62 -3.46 11.19
CA GLY A 34 -14.69 -2.68 10.54
C GLY A 34 -14.25 -1.97 9.27
N ILE A 35 -13.07 -2.28 8.73
CA ILE A 35 -12.55 -1.65 7.51
C ILE A 35 -13.16 -2.38 6.29
N LYS A 36 -13.75 -1.61 5.37
CA LYS A 36 -14.24 -2.15 4.09
C LYS A 36 -13.03 -2.62 3.27
N VAL A 37 -12.96 -3.92 3.02
CA VAL A 37 -11.89 -4.53 2.24
C VAL A 37 -12.46 -5.56 1.26
N THR A 38 -11.88 -5.60 0.06
CA THR A 38 -12.13 -6.67 -0.91
C THR A 38 -11.04 -7.73 -0.76
N VAL A 39 -11.44 -9.00 -0.70
CA VAL A 39 -10.49 -10.11 -0.63
C VAL A 39 -9.89 -10.36 -2.01
N ALA A 40 -8.56 -10.32 -2.11
CA ALA A 40 -7.85 -10.66 -3.34
C ALA A 40 -7.80 -12.17 -3.56
N THR A 41 -8.11 -12.61 -4.77
CA THR A 41 -7.88 -13.99 -5.22
C THR A 41 -6.37 -14.23 -5.37
N LYS A 42 -5.84 -15.26 -4.71
CA LYS A 42 -4.41 -15.62 -4.86
C LYS A 42 -4.12 -16.24 -6.22
N LEU A 43 -2.85 -16.27 -6.59
CA LEU A 43 -2.36 -16.89 -7.83
C LEU A 43 -2.74 -18.39 -7.92
N SER A 44 -2.80 -19.08 -6.78
CA SER A 44 -3.18 -20.49 -6.70
C SER A 44 -4.69 -20.74 -6.68
N GLU A 45 -5.52 -19.70 -6.51
CA GLU A 45 -6.96 -19.84 -6.23
C GLU A 45 -7.83 -19.65 -7.48
N GLY A 46 -7.28 -19.11 -8.58
CA GLY A 46 -7.96 -19.02 -9.87
C GLY A 46 -7.71 -17.72 -10.62
N THR A 47 -8.62 -17.37 -11.53
CA THR A 47 -8.63 -16.12 -12.30
C THR A 47 -10.03 -15.47 -12.29
N PRO A 48 -10.12 -14.12 -12.29
CA PRO A 48 -9.01 -13.18 -12.19
C PRO A 48 -8.36 -13.21 -10.79
N ASN A 49 -7.03 -13.14 -10.74
CA ASN A 49 -6.24 -13.01 -9.51
C ASN A 49 -5.56 -11.65 -9.41
N ILE A 50 -4.84 -11.42 -8.31
CA ILE A 50 -4.15 -10.15 -8.05
C ILE A 50 -3.18 -9.72 -9.17
N LEU A 51 -2.58 -10.66 -9.91
CA LEU A 51 -1.73 -10.31 -11.07
C LEU A 51 -2.58 -9.82 -12.25
N ASP A 52 -3.77 -10.40 -12.45
CA ASP A 52 -4.73 -9.90 -13.43
C ASP A 52 -5.22 -8.51 -13.02
N ASP A 53 -5.48 -8.27 -11.73
CA ASP A 53 -5.90 -6.95 -11.23
C ASP A 53 -4.82 -5.89 -11.49
N ILE A 54 -3.55 -6.22 -11.26
CA ILE A 54 -2.40 -5.38 -11.61
C ILE A 54 -2.38 -5.11 -13.12
N LYS A 55 -2.43 -6.16 -13.95
CA LYS A 55 -2.33 -6.05 -15.41
C LYS A 55 -3.44 -5.21 -16.03
N HIS A 56 -4.66 -5.31 -15.50
CA HIS A 56 -5.82 -4.57 -15.99
C HIS A 56 -5.96 -3.17 -15.36
N GLY A 57 -4.97 -2.71 -14.58
CA GLY A 57 -4.96 -1.37 -13.98
C GLY A 57 -5.97 -1.19 -12.85
N ARG A 58 -6.45 -2.28 -12.23
CA ARG A 58 -7.33 -2.23 -11.05
C ARG A 58 -6.56 -1.93 -9.76
N ILE A 59 -5.24 -2.10 -9.77
CA ILE A 59 -4.36 -1.80 -8.64
C ILE A 59 -3.53 -0.56 -8.95
N ALA A 60 -3.63 0.47 -8.12
CA ALA A 60 -2.86 1.72 -8.28
C ALA A 60 -1.56 1.72 -7.46
N MET A 61 -1.47 0.88 -6.42
CA MET A 61 -0.32 0.76 -5.54
C MET A 61 -0.37 -0.56 -4.78
N VAL A 62 0.78 -1.15 -4.48
CA VAL A 62 0.90 -2.33 -3.62
C VAL A 62 1.74 -1.99 -2.39
N ILE A 63 1.28 -2.45 -1.22
CA ILE A 63 2.07 -2.48 0.01
C ILE A 63 2.36 -3.95 0.30
N ASN A 64 3.61 -4.37 0.08
CA ASN A 64 4.06 -5.74 0.29
C ASN A 64 5.31 -5.74 1.19
N THR A 65 5.08 -5.81 2.50
CA THR A 65 6.14 -5.97 3.49
C THR A 65 6.69 -7.39 3.47
N LEU A 66 8.00 -7.57 3.58
CA LEU A 66 8.57 -8.91 3.75
C LEU A 66 8.15 -9.47 5.12
N THR A 67 7.56 -10.66 5.14
CA THR A 67 7.39 -11.46 6.37
C THR A 67 8.33 -12.64 6.34
N HIS A 68 8.84 -13.03 7.50
CA HIS A 68 9.65 -14.24 7.66
C HIS A 68 8.78 -15.49 7.39
N GLY A 69 8.98 -16.15 6.24
CA GLY A 69 8.25 -17.36 5.86
C GLY A 69 8.50 -17.76 4.40
N ARG A 70 8.67 -19.06 4.14
CA ARG A 70 9.12 -19.59 2.84
C ARG A 70 8.07 -19.49 1.72
N ASP A 71 6.79 -19.73 2.01
CA ASP A 71 5.73 -19.73 0.98
C ASP A 71 5.21 -18.34 0.60
N VAL A 72 5.14 -17.41 1.57
CA VAL A 72 4.75 -16.01 1.32
C VAL A 72 5.76 -15.31 0.39
N ALA A 73 7.01 -15.78 0.38
CA ALA A 73 8.04 -15.26 -0.50
C ALA A 73 7.72 -15.46 -1.98
N ARG A 74 7.04 -16.55 -2.37
CA ARG A 74 6.79 -16.88 -3.79
C ARG A 74 5.71 -16.00 -4.41
N ASP A 75 4.55 -15.87 -3.76
CA ASP A 75 3.47 -15.01 -4.24
C ASP A 75 3.87 -13.54 -4.13
N GLY A 76 4.45 -13.14 -2.99
CA GLY A 76 4.95 -11.79 -2.81
C GLY A 76 6.00 -11.40 -3.85
N PHE A 77 6.89 -12.32 -4.24
CA PHE A 77 7.85 -12.07 -5.31
C PHE A 77 7.17 -11.82 -6.67
N GLN A 78 6.18 -12.65 -7.04
CA GLN A 78 5.46 -12.48 -8.30
C GLN A 78 4.65 -11.18 -8.33
N ILE A 79 4.03 -10.80 -7.22
CA ILE A 79 3.32 -9.52 -7.08
C ILE A 79 4.30 -8.35 -7.28
N ARG A 80 5.43 -8.34 -6.55
CA ARG A 80 6.45 -7.28 -6.70
C ARG A 80 6.99 -7.18 -8.12
N ARG A 81 7.25 -8.33 -8.75
CA ARG A 81 7.71 -8.38 -10.15
C ARG A 81 6.66 -7.77 -11.08
N SER A 82 5.41 -8.18 -10.95
CA SER A 82 4.31 -7.71 -11.78
C SER A 82 4.09 -6.20 -11.63
N THR A 83 4.18 -5.66 -10.41
CA THR A 83 4.08 -4.20 -10.18
C THR A 83 5.20 -3.44 -10.88
N VAL A 84 6.43 -3.97 -10.87
CA VAL A 84 7.58 -3.36 -11.57
C VAL A 84 7.36 -3.40 -13.09
N GLU A 85 6.91 -4.54 -13.63
CA GLU A 85 6.64 -4.72 -15.06
C GLU A 85 5.53 -3.78 -15.57
N HIS A 86 4.61 -3.35 -14.71
CA HIS A 86 3.48 -2.47 -15.06
C HIS A 86 3.62 -1.03 -14.51
N ALA A 87 4.80 -0.65 -14.00
CA ALA A 87 5.08 0.67 -13.44
C ALA A 87 4.11 1.10 -12.31
N ILE A 88 3.66 0.14 -11.50
CA ILE A 88 2.83 0.38 -10.31
C ILE A 88 3.75 0.53 -9.09
N PRO A 89 3.59 1.57 -8.26
CA PRO A 89 4.35 1.72 -7.02
C PRO A 89 4.18 0.51 -6.11
N CYS A 90 5.31 -0.03 -5.64
CA CYS A 90 5.34 -1.14 -4.68
C CYS A 90 6.17 -0.75 -3.45
N LEU A 91 5.49 -0.57 -2.32
CA LEU A 91 6.12 -0.25 -1.04
C LEU A 91 6.43 -1.52 -0.26
N THR A 92 7.68 -1.67 0.16
CA THR A 92 8.14 -2.85 0.91
C THR A 92 8.32 -2.61 2.40
N SER A 93 8.02 -1.39 2.86
CA SER A 93 8.09 -0.96 4.25
C SER A 93 6.76 -0.34 4.69
N ILE A 94 6.35 -0.67 5.91
CA ILE A 94 5.18 -0.07 6.58
C ILE A 94 5.44 1.43 6.82
N ASP A 95 6.64 1.78 7.28
CA ASP A 95 6.97 3.17 7.60
C ASP A 95 6.92 4.07 6.36
N THR A 96 7.41 3.57 5.23
CA THR A 96 7.30 4.28 3.95
C THR A 96 5.83 4.47 3.52
N ALA A 97 4.99 3.46 3.74
CA ALA A 97 3.55 3.56 3.43
C ALA A 97 2.84 4.56 4.35
N ARG A 98 3.21 4.60 5.64
CA ARG A 98 2.70 5.56 6.63
C ARG A 98 3.07 7.00 6.24
N GLU A 99 4.34 7.25 5.91
CA GLU A 99 4.79 8.59 5.48
C GLU A 99 4.15 9.03 4.16
N LEU A 100 3.99 8.11 3.20
CA LEU A 100 3.28 8.42 1.96
C LEU A 100 1.83 8.83 2.25
N GLN A 101 1.12 8.07 3.10
CA GLN A 101 -0.24 8.39 3.52
C GLN A 101 -0.31 9.78 4.19
N HIS A 102 0.65 10.10 5.05
CA HIS A 102 0.75 11.39 5.72
C HIS A 102 0.92 12.55 4.71
N VAL A 103 1.87 12.43 3.78
CA VAL A 103 2.11 13.44 2.73
C VAL A 103 0.87 13.62 1.85
N MET A 104 0.25 12.53 1.40
CA MET A 104 -0.97 12.59 0.58
C MET A 104 -2.14 13.24 1.32
N SER A 105 -2.27 13.00 2.62
CA SER A 105 -3.27 13.64 3.47
C SER A 105 -3.02 15.14 3.62
N ALA A 106 -1.76 15.56 3.80
CA ALA A 106 -1.39 16.98 3.84
C ALA A 106 -1.66 17.69 2.50
N MET A 107 -1.31 17.05 1.37
CA MET A 107 -1.58 17.56 0.03
C MET A 107 -3.08 17.72 -0.23
N ARG A 108 -3.89 16.72 0.15
CA ARG A 108 -5.35 16.76 0.00
C ARG A 108 -5.98 17.91 0.77
N ARG A 109 -5.44 18.23 1.95
CA ARG A 109 -5.87 19.37 2.78
C ARG A 109 -5.38 20.74 2.25
N ARG A 110 -4.73 20.78 1.08
CA ARG A 110 -4.15 22.00 0.46
C ARG A 110 -3.25 22.79 1.42
N ARG A 111 -2.53 22.11 2.32
CA ARG A 111 -1.48 22.78 3.09
C ARG A 111 -0.45 23.31 2.10
N MET A 112 -0.28 24.63 2.06
CA MET A 112 0.73 25.26 1.22
C MET A 112 2.10 24.73 1.65
N VAL A 113 2.78 24.04 0.73
CA VAL A 113 4.20 23.78 0.87
C VAL A 113 4.87 25.09 0.46
N SER A 114 5.47 25.79 1.41
CA SER A 114 6.27 26.97 1.12
C SER A 114 7.47 26.54 0.27
N ILE A 115 7.61 27.13 -0.92
CA ILE A 115 8.80 26.94 -1.76
C ILE A 115 9.89 27.83 -1.15
N ILE A 116 10.99 27.22 -0.75
CA ILE A 116 12.18 27.92 -0.25
C ILE A 116 13.31 27.56 -1.22
N ALA A 117 14.00 28.57 -1.75
CA ALA A 117 15.17 28.29 -2.57
C ALA A 117 16.26 27.70 -1.67
N LEU A 118 17.05 26.76 -2.18
CA LEU A 118 18.01 26.04 -1.35
C LEU A 118 19.00 26.98 -0.64
N GLN A 119 19.36 28.11 -1.28
CA GLN A 119 20.23 29.13 -0.69
C GLN A 119 19.57 29.95 0.44
N ASP A 120 18.23 30.00 0.48
CA ASP A 120 17.45 30.72 1.48
C ASP A 120 17.02 29.81 2.64
N LEU A 121 17.41 28.54 2.60
CA LEU A 121 17.20 27.59 3.68
C LEU A 121 18.16 27.94 4.84
N ALA A 122 17.75 28.87 5.70
CA ALA A 122 18.49 29.21 6.90
C ALA A 122 18.53 27.98 7.83
N TRP A 123 19.71 27.37 7.94
CA TRP A 123 19.96 26.29 8.88
C TRP A 123 20.30 26.92 10.23
N GLU A 124 19.35 26.97 11.15
CA GLU A 124 19.65 27.18 12.57
C GLU A 124 20.26 25.87 13.10
N GLY A 125 21.58 25.88 13.32
CA GLY A 125 22.34 24.76 13.87
C GLY A 125 22.17 24.60 15.38
#